data_AF-A0A2W1K554-F1
#
_entry.id   AF-A0A2W1K554-F1
#
_cell.length_a   1.000
_cell.length_b   1.000
_cell.length_c   1.000
_cell.angle_alpha   90.00
_cell.angle_beta   90.00
_cell.angle_gamma   90.00
#
_symmetry.space_group_name_H-M   'P 1'
#
loop_
_entity.id
_entity.type
_entity.pdbx_description
1 polymer ?
#
loop_
_entity_poly.entity_id
_entity_poly.type
_entity_poly.pdbx_seq_one_letter_code
_entity_poly.pdbx_strand_id
1 'polypeptide(L)' 'MSRASMAYSIAYDIHEGIMTREEAIKDLGHLFDEQTLDAILFAIDGGVVVEDDRTIIRGDFERTW' A
#
# COMPACT_ATOMS: atom_id res chain seq x y z
N MET A 1 9.86 -10.97 8.64
CA MET A 1 9.05 -10.00 7.86
C MET A 1 9.33 -8.61 8.42
N SER A 2 9.67 -7.62 7.60
CA SER A 2 9.91 -6.25 8.08
C SER A 2 8.59 -5.48 8.23
N ARG A 3 8.54 -4.47 9.09
CA ARG A 3 7.35 -3.62 9.25
C ARG A 3 6.90 -2.97 7.93
N ALA A 4 7.86 -2.57 7.10
CA ALA A 4 7.60 -2.02 5.78
C ALA A 4 6.93 -3.05 4.83
N SER A 5 7.41 -4.30 4.81
CA SER A 5 6.78 -5.36 4.00
C SER A 5 5.35 -5.68 4.46
N MET A 6 5.08 -5.59 5.76
CA MET A 6 3.75 -5.80 6.33
C MET A 6 2.79 -4.67 5.99
N ALA A 7 3.24 -3.41 6.13
CA ALA A 7 2.45 -2.24 5.74
C ALA A 7 2.08 -2.26 4.25
N TYR A 8 3.00 -2.73 3.39
CA TYR A 8 2.70 -2.91 1.96
C TYR A 8 1.62 -3.96 1.71
N SER A 9 1.71 -5.14 2.33
CA SER A 9 0.67 -6.18 2.20
C SER A 9 -0.70 -5.67 2.64
N ILE A 10 -0.76 -4.95 3.76
CA ILE A 10 -2.01 -4.35 4.26
C ILE A 10 -2.55 -3.30 3.29
N ALA A 11 -1.68 -2.42 2.77
CA ALA A 11 -2.09 -1.41 1.79
C ALA A 11 -2.63 -2.06 0.51
N TYR A 12 -2.03 -3.16 0.08
CA TYR A 12 -2.49 -3.94 -1.08
C TYR A 12 -3.84 -4.61 -0.81
N ASP A 13 -4.03 -5.23 0.36
CA ASP A 13 -5.31 -5.82 0.77
C ASP A 13 -6.43 -4.76 0.84
N ILE A 14 -6.10 -3.54 1.26
CA ILE A 14 -7.02 -2.39 1.22
C ILE A 14 -7.37 -2.00 -0.21
N HIS A 15 -6.38 -1.92 -1.09
CA HIS A 15 -6.59 -1.56 -2.50
C HIS A 15 -7.44 -2.60 -3.25
N GLU A 16 -7.25 -3.89 -2.98
CA GLU A 16 -8.06 -4.99 -3.54
C GLU A 16 -9.46 -5.10 -2.89
N GLY A 17 -9.76 -4.27 -1.89
CA GLY A 17 -11.04 -4.28 -1.18
C GLY A 17 -11.27 -5.52 -0.29
N ILE A 18 -10.20 -6.26 0.04
CA ILE A 18 -10.23 -7.42 0.94
C ILE A 18 -10.48 -6.97 2.38
N MET A 19 -9.93 -5.80 2.74
CA MET A 19 -10.14 -5.18 4.05
C MET A 19 -10.28 -3.67 3.92
N THR A 20 -10.93 -3.02 4.88
CA THR A 20 -10.99 -1.55 4.92
C THR A 20 -9.79 -0.96 5.66
N ARG A 21 -9.45 0.30 5.36
CA ARG A 21 -8.43 1.07 6.11
C ARG A 21 -8.73 1.09 7.61
N GLU A 22 -10.00 1.20 7.97
CA GLU A 22 -10.46 1.27 9.36
C GLU A 22 -10.25 -0.06 10.09
N GLU A 23 -10.54 -1.19 9.44
CA GLU A 23 -10.26 -2.53 9.97
C GLU A 23 -8.75 -2.76 10.11
N ALA A 24 -7.97 -2.36 9.11
CA ALA A 24 -6.51 -2.47 9.16
C ALA A 24 -5.90 -1.65 10.32
N ILE A 25 -6.35 -0.42 10.54
CA ILE A 25 -5.86 0.41 11.65
C ILE A 25 -6.31 -0.16 13.00
N LYS A 26 -7.55 -0.62 13.11
CA LYS A 26 -8.08 -1.19 14.35
C LYS A 26 -7.33 -2.46 14.77
N ASP A 27 -7.09 -3.37 13.83
CA ASP A 27 -6.55 -4.70 14.14
C ASP A 27 -5.02 -4.71 14.12
N LEU A 28 -4.41 -3.90 13.25
CA LEU A 28 -2.98 -3.96 12.95
C LEU A 28 -2.25 -2.62 13.12
N GLY A 29 -2.93 -1.52 13.43
CA GLY A 29 -2.34 -0.17 13.55
C GLY A 29 -1.31 -0.01 14.67
N HIS A 30 -1.17 -0.99 15.57
CA HIS A 30 -0.09 -1.04 16.55
C HIS A 30 1.22 -1.64 15.99
N LEU A 31 1.17 -2.27 14.81
CA LEU A 31 2.30 -2.97 14.17
C LEU A 31 2.99 -2.13 13.10
N PHE A 32 2.32 -1.12 12.56
CA PHE A 32 2.83 -0.20 11.55
C PHE A 32 2.54 1.25 11.95
N ASP A 33 3.24 2.17 11.31
CA ASP A 33 3.00 3.60 11.45
C ASP A 33 1.91 4.03 10.45
N GLU A 34 0.87 4.72 10.94
CA GLU A 34 -0.26 5.15 10.11
C GLU A 34 0.18 6.06 8.97
N GLN A 35 1.19 6.93 9.20
CA GLN A 35 1.74 7.79 8.15
C GLN A 35 2.40 6.98 7.04
N THR A 36 3.10 5.90 7.41
CA THR A 36 3.70 4.97 6.45
C THR A 36 2.63 4.24 5.65
N LEU A 37 1.52 3.80 6.27
CA LEU A 37 0.40 3.18 5.57
C LEU A 37 -0.23 4.13 4.56
N ASP A 38 -0.52 5.37 4.97
CA ASP A 38 -1.13 6.37 4.10
C ASP A 38 -0.22 6.75 2.92
N ALA A 39 1.10 6.85 3.14
CA ALA A 39 2.06 7.09 2.07
C ALA A 39 2.08 5.95 1.04
N ILE A 40 1.96 4.70 1.50
CA ILE A 40 1.91 3.54 0.61
C ILE A 40 0.56 3.49 -0.13
N LEU A 41 -0.56 3.71 0.54
CA LEU A 41 -1.88 3.78 -0.09
C LEU A 41 -1.91 4.87 -1.17
N PHE A 42 -1.40 6.06 -0.88
CA PHE A 42 -1.27 7.14 -1.85
C PHE A 42 -0.36 6.77 -3.03
N ALA A 43 0.72 6.03 -2.79
CA ALA A 43 1.60 5.55 -3.85
C ALA A 43 0.96 4.44 -4.70
N ILE A 44 0.12 3.58 -4.13
CA ILE A 44 -0.65 2.57 -4.87
C ILE A 44 -1.73 3.27 -5.72
N ASP A 45 -2.53 4.15 -5.11
CA ASP A 45 -3.60 4.87 -5.80
C ASP A 45 -3.06 5.85 -6.85
N GLY A 46 -1.94 6.52 -6.57
CA GLY A 46 -1.28 7.46 -7.48
C GLY A 46 -0.35 6.79 -8.50
N GLY A 47 0.17 5.60 -8.19
CA GLY A 47 1.02 4.80 -9.07
C GLY A 47 0.25 4.02 -10.13
N VAL A 48 -1.06 3.83 -9.92
CA VAL A 48 -1.99 3.22 -10.88
C VAL A 48 -2.63 4.31 -11.74
N VAL A 49 -1.89 4.79 -12.75
CA VAL A 49 -2.50 5.50 -13.88
C VAL A 49 -2.93 4.45 -14.89
N VAL A 50 -4.24 4.18 -14.96
CA VAL A 50 -4.82 3.31 -15.98
C VAL A 50 -4.92 4.12 -17.29
N GLU A 51 -3.88 4.03 -18.13
CA GLU A 51 -4.00 4.33 -19.56
C GLU A 51 -4.44 3.06 -20.29
N ASP A 52 -5.40 3.21 -21.20
CA ASP A 52 -6.03 2.18 -22.05
C ASP A 52 -5.21 0.88 -22.19
N ASP A 53 -5.78 -0.21 -21.66
CA ASP A 53 -5.31 -1.59 -21.78
C ASP A 53 -3.94 -1.95 -21.19
N ARG A 54 -3.26 -1.07 -20.43
CA ARG A 54 -2.02 -1.43 -19.72
C ARG A 54 -1.92 -0.79 -18.33
N THR A 55 -1.95 -1.61 -17.28
CA THR A 55 -1.58 -1.19 -15.93
C THR A 55 -0.10 -0.83 -15.88
N ILE A 56 0.22 0.47 -15.91
CA ILE A 56 1.59 0.96 -15.76
C ILE A 56 1.77 1.37 -14.29
N ILE A 57 2.48 0.55 -13.52
CA ILE A 57 2.93 0.91 -12.17
C ILE A 57 4.10 1.89 -12.32
N ARG A 58 3.86 3.20 -12.23
CA ARG A 58 4.96 4.18 -12.10
C ARG A 58 5.38 4.28 -10.64
N GLY A 59 6.14 3.28 -10.19
CA GLY A 59 6.89 3.36 -8.95
C GLY A 59 8.37 3.54 -9.27
N ASP A 60 8.91 4.74 -9.06
CA ASP A 60 10.35 4.95 -8.83
C ASP A 60 10.72 4.41 -7.42
N PHE A 61 10.42 3.14 -7.17
CA PHE A 61 10.99 2.39 -6.07
C PHE A 61 12.18 1.61 -6.63
N GLU A 62 13.30 2.31 -6.81
CA GLU A 62 14.59 1.65 -6.97
C GLU A 62 14.83 0.78 -5.72
N ARG A 63 14.64 -0.54 -5.88
CA ARG A 63 15.08 -1.55 -4.92
C ARG A 63 16.59 -1.46 -4.79
N THR A 64 17.08 -0.85 -3.72
CA THR A 64 18.45 -1.07 -3.22
C THR A 64 18.39 -2.02 -2.02
N TRP A 65 19.12 -3.13 -2.13
CA TRP A 65 19.22 -4.21 -1.14
C TRP A 65 20.30 -3.91 -0.11
#